data_AF-A0A2K3KJ17-F1
#
_entry.id   AF-A0A2K3KJ17-F1
#
_cell.length_a   1.000
_cell.length_b   1.000
_cell.length_c   1.000
_cell.angle_alpha   90.00
_cell.angle_beta   90.00
_cell.angle_gamma   90.00
#
_symmetry.space_group_name_H-M   'P 1'
#
loop_
_entity.id
_entity.type
_entity.pdbx_description
1 polymer ?
#
loop_
_entity_poly.entity_id
_entity_poly.type
_entity_poly.pdbx_seq_one_letter_code
_entity_poly.pdbx_strand_id
1 'polypeptide(L)'
;MEQRQQQDLPSITLQILAGPRKGETLQFQPESIIKIGRVIRGNTLPIKEPGISTKHLSIQFESGNWILTDLDSSNGTVLDNNRIPPNTPFHLHDGSTIKIGEVTSIVVNFVKPQNNPTCTEVEDKPMRGRRGNNNNKGVKVRVPVHSIDENAILSDVDDDSEYVDRPEITRVTRNKRSKWSGVVVSDSAD
;
A
#
# COMPACT_ATOMS: atom_id res chain seq x y z
N MET A 1 -38.50 7.46 20.37
CA MET A 1 -37.63 8.47 19.74
C MET A 1 -36.30 7.79 19.48
N GLU A 2 -36.12 7.25 18.28
CA GLU A 2 -34.85 6.62 17.88
C GLU A 2 -33.85 7.76 17.68
N GLN A 3 -32.94 7.95 18.64
CA GLN A 3 -31.83 8.87 18.45
C GLN A 3 -31.00 8.30 17.30
N ARG A 4 -31.19 8.86 16.09
CA ARG A 4 -30.28 8.62 14.98
C ARG A 4 -28.91 9.13 15.45
N GLN A 5 -28.10 8.22 15.99
CA GLN A 5 -26.70 8.49 16.23
C GLN A 5 -26.15 8.92 14.88
N GLN A 6 -25.78 10.19 14.79
CA GLN A 6 -24.96 10.71 13.70
C GLN A 6 -23.78 9.74 13.62
N GLN A 7 -23.75 8.88 12.60
CA GLN A 7 -22.63 7.98 12.40
C GLN A 7 -21.46 8.87 11.98
N ASP A 8 -20.70 9.34 12.95
CA ASP A 8 -19.42 10.00 12.72
C ASP A 8 -18.53 8.98 12.04
N LEU A 9 -18.41 9.06 10.72
CA LEU A 9 -17.61 8.15 9.93
C LEU A 9 -16.14 8.40 10.27
N PRO A 10 -15.45 7.48 10.96
CA PRO A 10 -14.10 7.73 11.41
C PRO A 10 -13.13 7.62 10.22
N SER A 11 -12.24 8.60 10.09
CA SER A 11 -11.07 8.46 9.22
C SER A 11 -10.14 7.39 9.79
N ILE A 12 -9.44 6.67 8.92
CA ILE A 12 -8.43 5.69 9.32
C ILE A 12 -7.04 6.27 9.08
N THR A 13 -6.16 6.09 10.05
CA THR A 13 -4.75 6.47 9.97
C THR A 13 -3.91 5.20 10.03
N LEU A 14 -3.12 4.96 8.98
CA LEU A 14 -2.20 3.84 8.86
C LEU A 14 -0.79 4.32 9.15
N GLN A 15 -0.22 3.89 10.27
CA GLN A 15 1.15 4.19 10.67
C GLN A 15 2.05 2.99 10.42
N ILE A 16 3.09 3.17 9.61
CA ILE A 16 4.02 2.09 9.27
C ILE A 16 5.11 2.02 10.34
N LEU A 17 5.05 1.00 11.20
CA LEU A 17 6.00 0.78 12.29
C LEU A 17 7.31 0.11 11.83
N ALA A 18 7.22 -0.75 10.81
CA ALA A 18 8.36 -1.53 10.32
C ALA A 18 8.26 -1.77 8.80
N GLY A 19 9.40 -2.07 8.18
CA GLY A 19 9.55 -2.25 6.73
C GLY A 19 10.21 -1.06 6.02
N PRO A 20 10.23 -1.04 4.68
CA PRO A 20 10.96 -0.04 3.89
C PRO A 20 10.37 1.37 3.99
N ARG A 21 9.14 1.50 4.48
CA ARG A 21 8.42 2.78 4.67
C ARG A 21 8.20 3.13 6.14
N LYS A 22 9.05 2.62 7.03
CA LYS A 22 8.98 2.87 8.48
C LYS A 22 8.92 4.37 8.79
N GLY A 23 8.01 4.75 9.68
CA GLY A 23 7.82 6.13 10.15
C GLY A 23 6.79 6.93 9.34
N GLU A 24 6.34 6.40 8.21
CA GLU A 24 5.31 7.05 7.40
C GLU A 24 3.91 6.82 7.99
N THR A 25 3.08 7.86 7.95
CA THR A 25 1.70 7.85 8.44
C THR A 25 0.78 8.39 7.36
N LEU A 26 -0.25 7.62 7.00
CA LEU A 26 -1.18 7.94 5.92
C LEU A 26 -2.61 7.93 6.45
N GLN A 27 -3.34 9.01 6.24
CA GLN A 27 -4.74 9.13 6.64
C GLN A 27 -5.65 9.00 5.43
N PHE A 28 -6.72 8.22 5.59
CA PHE A 28 -7.71 7.95 4.55
C PHE A 28 -9.12 8.23 5.07
N GLN A 29 -9.96 8.73 4.16
CA GLN A 29 -11.38 8.95 4.41
C GLN A 29 -12.17 7.64 4.30
N PRO A 30 -13.27 7.47 5.03
CA PRO A 30 -14.11 6.26 5.00
C PRO A 30 -14.55 5.88 3.58
N GLU A 31 -14.82 6.83 2.68
CA GLU A 31 -15.23 6.51 1.30
C GLU A 31 -14.09 5.99 0.41
N SER A 32 -12.85 5.92 0.91
CA SER A 32 -11.68 5.50 0.14
C SER A 32 -11.38 4.02 0.27
N ILE A 33 -11.13 3.36 -0.86
CA ILE A 33 -10.61 1.99 -0.89
C ILE A 33 -9.08 2.05 -0.81
N ILE A 34 -8.52 1.44 0.23
CA ILE A 34 -7.08 1.42 0.48
C ILE A 34 -6.54 0.07 0.04
N LYS A 35 -5.75 0.06 -1.02
CA LYS A 35 -5.10 -1.17 -1.52
C LYS A 35 -3.63 -1.18 -1.14
N ILE A 36 -3.18 -2.23 -0.47
CA ILE A 36 -1.79 -2.40 -0.04
C ILE A 36 -1.18 -3.54 -0.85
N GLY A 37 0.01 -3.30 -1.38
CA GLY A 37 0.73 -4.30 -2.14
C GLY A 37 2.11 -3.84 -2.57
N ARG A 38 2.85 -4.69 -3.27
CA ARG A 38 4.25 -4.41 -3.62
C ARG A 38 4.45 -3.44 -4.76
N VAL A 39 3.51 -3.41 -5.71
CA VAL A 39 3.60 -2.55 -6.91
C VAL A 39 2.86 -1.24 -6.71
N ILE A 40 3.30 -0.19 -7.40
CA ILE A 40 2.63 1.12 -7.38
C ILE A 40 1.33 1.08 -8.20
N ARG A 41 1.30 0.29 -9.27
CA ARG A 41 0.16 0.24 -10.17
C ARG A 41 -1.06 -0.42 -9.50
N GLY A 42 -2.09 0.38 -9.23
CA GLY A 42 -3.38 -0.10 -8.71
C GLY A 42 -3.43 -0.30 -7.19
N ASN A 43 -2.39 0.10 -6.47
CA ASN A 43 -2.36 0.10 -5.01
C ASN A 43 -2.26 1.53 -4.48
N THR A 44 -3.00 1.82 -3.41
CA THR A 44 -2.96 3.11 -2.71
C THR A 44 -1.69 3.23 -1.89
N LEU A 45 -1.22 2.13 -1.30
CA LEU A 45 -0.02 2.07 -0.47
C LEU A 45 0.94 1.01 -1.02
N PRO A 46 1.86 1.40 -1.93
CA PRO A 46 2.89 0.51 -2.42
C PRO A 46 4.02 0.32 -1.41
N ILE A 47 4.41 -0.92 -1.13
CA ILE A 47 5.53 -1.27 -0.23
C ILE A 47 6.49 -2.19 -0.99
N LYS A 48 7.64 -1.67 -1.41
CA LYS A 48 8.65 -2.40 -2.19
C LYS A 48 9.41 -3.41 -1.32
N GLU A 49 8.75 -4.50 -0.94
CA GLU A 49 9.29 -5.54 -0.06
C GLU A 49 8.98 -6.92 -0.68
N PRO A 50 9.95 -7.83 -0.82
CA PRO A 50 9.80 -9.07 -1.60
C PRO A 50 8.75 -10.05 -1.06
N GLY A 51 8.52 -10.09 0.26
CA GLY A 51 7.49 -10.91 0.92
C GLY A 51 6.07 -10.35 0.79
N ILE A 52 5.90 -9.16 0.20
CA ILE A 52 4.59 -8.58 -0.08
C ILE A 52 4.19 -8.93 -1.53
N SER A 53 3.01 -9.55 -1.68
CA SER A 53 2.40 -9.80 -3.00
C SER A 53 2.08 -8.49 -3.75
N THR A 54 2.00 -8.57 -5.08
CA THR A 54 1.70 -7.39 -5.93
C THR A 54 0.40 -6.72 -5.51
N LYS A 55 -0.63 -7.51 -5.20
CA LYS A 55 -1.84 -7.11 -4.47
C LYS A 55 -1.87 -7.98 -3.22
N HIS A 56 -1.76 -7.38 -2.04
CA HIS A 56 -1.62 -8.15 -0.80
C HIS A 56 -2.93 -8.14 -0.03
N LEU A 57 -3.44 -6.96 0.27
CA LEU A 57 -4.70 -6.80 0.98
C LEU A 57 -5.40 -5.51 0.56
N SER A 58 -6.68 -5.43 0.86
CA SER A 58 -7.48 -4.22 0.71
C SER A 58 -8.21 -3.91 2.00
N ILE A 59 -8.26 -2.63 2.34
CA ILE A 59 -9.06 -2.11 3.43
C ILE A 59 -10.14 -1.22 2.81
N GLN A 60 -11.39 -1.46 3.16
CA GLN A 60 -12.55 -0.72 2.69
C GLN A 60 -13.45 -0.39 3.88
N PHE A 61 -14.18 0.72 3.81
CA PHE A 61 -15.19 1.02 4.80
C PHE A 61 -16.55 0.55 4.28
N GLU A 62 -17.23 -0.30 5.03
CA GLU A 62 -18.54 -0.83 4.68
C GLU A 62 -19.43 -0.89 5.92
N SER A 63 -20.70 -0.51 5.77
CA SER A 63 -21.70 -0.57 6.84
C SER A 63 -21.28 0.09 8.16
N GLY A 64 -20.51 1.18 8.09
CA GLY A 64 -20.03 1.92 9.26
C GLY A 64 -18.75 1.37 9.89
N ASN A 65 -18.13 0.33 9.31
CA ASN A 65 -16.94 -0.33 9.86
C ASN A 65 -15.82 -0.44 8.83
N TRP A 66 -14.58 -0.36 9.29
CA TRP A 66 -13.41 -0.65 8.45
C TRP A 66 -13.24 -2.17 8.35
N ILE A 67 -13.23 -2.67 7.12
CA ILE A 67 -13.10 -4.07 6.78
C ILE A 67 -11.78 -4.28 6.05
N LEU A 68 -10.97 -5.21 6.54
CA LEU A 68 -9.76 -5.70 5.90
C LEU A 68 -10.05 -7.03 5.22
N THR A 69 -9.60 -7.15 3.98
CA THR A 69 -9.67 -8.39 3.20
C THR A 69 -8.29 -8.69 2.63
N ASP A 70 -7.75 -9.86 2.95
CA ASP A 70 -6.53 -10.38 2.34
C ASP A 70 -6.83 -10.88 0.91
N LEU A 71 -6.04 -10.47 -0.07
CA LEU A 71 -6.25 -10.75 -1.49
C LEU A 71 -5.42 -11.96 -1.96
N ASP A 72 -5.44 -13.03 -1.17
CA ASP A 72 -4.66 -14.25 -1.40
C ASP A 72 -3.15 -13.95 -1.41
N SER A 73 -2.68 -13.33 -0.33
CA SER A 73 -1.26 -12.99 -0.22
C SER A 73 -0.39 -14.23 0.01
N SER A 74 0.82 -14.23 -0.56
CA SER A 74 1.72 -15.39 -0.55
C SER A 74 2.21 -15.75 0.85
N ASN A 75 2.52 -14.73 1.67
CA ASN A 75 2.96 -14.92 3.05
C ASN A 75 1.77 -14.92 4.04
N GLY A 76 0.57 -14.52 3.59
CA GLY A 76 -0.57 -14.26 4.45
C GLY A 76 -0.48 -12.93 5.20
N THR A 77 -1.63 -12.49 5.72
CA THR A 77 -1.77 -11.33 6.59
C THR A 77 -1.96 -11.78 8.05
N VAL A 78 -1.33 -11.09 8.99
CA VAL A 78 -1.52 -11.29 10.43
C VAL A 78 -2.14 -10.03 11.03
N LEU A 79 -3.29 -10.17 11.68
CA LEU A 79 -4.02 -9.10 12.34
C LEU A 79 -4.03 -9.35 13.85
N ASP A 80 -3.55 -8.38 14.64
CA ASP A 80 -3.53 -8.45 16.12
C ASP A 80 -2.90 -9.75 16.64
N ASN A 81 -1.81 -10.17 16.00
CA ASN A 81 -1.06 -11.42 16.24
C ASN A 81 -1.76 -12.72 15.83
N ASN A 82 -2.94 -12.65 15.20
CA ASN A 82 -3.65 -13.80 14.64
C ASN A 82 -3.58 -13.80 13.11
N ARG A 83 -3.16 -14.91 12.50
CA ARG A 83 -3.14 -15.04 11.04
C ARG A 83 -4.57 -15.18 10.52
N ILE A 84 -4.95 -14.34 9.57
CA ILE A 84 -6.29 -14.35 9.00
C ILE A 84 -6.34 -15.17 7.71
N PRO A 85 -7.45 -15.86 7.42
CA PRO A 85 -7.66 -16.53 6.14
C PRO A 85 -7.77 -15.54 4.98
N PRO A 86 -7.31 -15.93 3.77
CA PRO A 86 -7.44 -15.12 2.57
C PRO A 86 -8.92 -14.97 2.16
N ASN A 87 -9.23 -13.91 1.42
CA ASN A 87 -10.55 -13.58 0.86
C ASN A 87 -11.71 -13.53 1.87
N THR A 88 -11.39 -13.37 3.17
CA THR A 88 -12.38 -13.28 4.23
C THR A 88 -12.36 -11.86 4.81
N PRO A 89 -13.53 -11.20 4.97
CA PRO A 89 -13.59 -9.86 5.56
C PRO A 89 -13.38 -9.92 7.07
N PHE A 90 -12.47 -9.07 7.57
CA PHE A 90 -12.16 -8.90 8.99
C PHE A 90 -12.42 -7.47 9.42
N HIS A 91 -13.13 -7.28 10.52
CA HIS A 91 -13.36 -5.95 11.07
C HIS A 91 -12.09 -5.44 11.75
N LEU A 92 -11.69 -4.22 11.41
CA LEU A 92 -10.58 -3.52 12.05
C LEU A 92 -11.09 -2.70 13.24
N HIS A 93 -10.23 -2.58 14.25
CA HIS A 93 -10.47 -1.75 15.42
C HIS A 93 -9.37 -0.69 15.57
N ASP A 94 -9.64 0.31 16.40
CA ASP A 94 -8.63 1.28 16.78
C ASP A 94 -7.48 0.58 17.53
N GLY A 95 -6.25 0.86 17.14
CA GLY A 95 -5.04 0.21 17.64
C GLY A 95 -4.71 -1.13 16.97
N SER A 96 -5.52 -1.63 16.03
CA SER A 96 -5.26 -2.91 15.37
C SER A 96 -3.89 -2.92 14.67
N THR A 97 -3.12 -3.99 14.89
CA THR A 97 -1.80 -4.14 14.27
C THR A 97 -1.85 -5.16 13.13
N ILE A 98 -1.53 -4.71 11.92
CA ILE A 98 -1.46 -5.51 10.71
C ILE A 98 0.01 -5.79 10.39
N LYS A 99 0.40 -7.06 10.32
CA LYS A 99 1.73 -7.50 9.88
C LYS A 99 1.60 -8.22 8.55
N ILE A 100 2.45 -7.84 7.61
CA ILE A 100 2.48 -8.37 6.25
C ILE A 100 3.92 -8.59 5.79
N GLY A 101 4.09 -9.53 4.87
CA GLY A 101 5.40 -9.86 4.33
C GLY A 101 6.33 -10.43 5.39
N GLU A 102 7.60 -10.03 5.36
CA GLU A 102 8.61 -10.54 6.31
C GLU A 102 8.87 -9.55 7.45
N VAL A 103 8.84 -8.25 7.15
CA VAL A 103 9.29 -7.20 8.08
C VAL A 103 8.30 -6.06 8.25
N THR A 104 7.21 -6.05 7.49
CA THR A 104 6.33 -4.88 7.42
C THR A 104 5.23 -4.97 8.49
N SER A 105 5.13 -3.93 9.32
CA SER A 105 4.11 -3.81 10.38
C SER A 105 3.44 -2.46 10.30
N ILE A 106 2.12 -2.43 10.35
CA ILE A 106 1.27 -1.26 10.20
C ILE A 106 0.30 -1.24 11.37
N VAL A 107 0.21 -0.10 12.06
CA VAL A 107 -0.82 0.12 13.09
C VAL A 107 -1.93 0.98 12.52
N VAL A 108 -3.16 0.57 12.83
CA VAL A 108 -4.39 1.23 12.46
C VAL A 108 -4.87 2.08 13.63
N ASN A 109 -5.14 3.36 13.40
CA ASN A 109 -5.78 4.23 14.39
C ASN A 109 -7.00 4.91 13.76
N PHE A 110 -8.08 5.06 14.50
CA PHE A 110 -9.30 5.71 14.03
C PHE A 110 -9.39 7.13 14.55
N VAL A 111 -9.35 8.10 13.63
CA VAL A 111 -9.54 9.52 13.94
C VAL A 111 -11.00 9.85 13.73
N LYS A 112 -11.75 9.98 14.83
CA LYS A 112 -13.09 10.58 14.79
C LYS A 112 -12.94 12.08 14.46
N PRO A 113 -13.80 12.66 13.62
CA PRO A 113 -13.85 14.11 13.45
C PRO A 113 -14.31 14.72 14.79
N GLN A 114 -13.36 15.01 15.66
CA GLN A 114 -13.62 15.81 16.85
C GLN A 114 -13.78 17.24 16.36
N ASN A 115 -14.99 17.80 16.48
CA ASN A 115 -15.23 19.24 16.39
C ASN A 115 -14.51 19.93 17.55
N ASN A 116 -13.18 20.07 17.46
CA ASN A 116 -12.46 21.00 18.30
C ASN A 116 -12.15 22.23 17.45
N PRO A 117 -12.88 23.35 17.61
CA PRO A 117 -12.39 24.61 17.10
C PRO A 117 -11.10 24.91 17.87
N THR A 118 -9.95 24.61 17.28
CA THR A 118 -8.70 25.22 17.77
C THR A 118 -8.70 26.66 17.28
N CYS A 119 -9.62 27.47 17.82
CA CYS A 119 -9.38 28.89 17.95
C CYS A 119 -8.29 29.04 19.00
N THR A 120 -7.03 28.99 18.57
CA THR A 120 -6.00 29.75 19.26
C THR A 120 -6.05 31.17 18.71
N GLU A 121 -7.17 31.85 19.00
CA GLU A 121 -7.16 33.30 19.10
C GLU A 121 -6.36 33.64 20.35
N VAL A 122 -5.05 33.81 20.20
CA VAL A 122 -4.33 34.63 21.16
C VAL A 122 -4.80 36.06 20.94
N GLU A 123 -5.61 36.56 21.87
CA GLU A 123 -5.92 37.98 22.00
C GLU A 123 -4.61 38.75 22.25
N ASP A 124 -3.87 39.13 21.19
CA ASP A 124 -2.82 40.13 21.34
C ASP A 124 -3.41 41.51 21.02
N LYS A 125 -3.74 42.24 22.09
CA LYS A 125 -4.26 43.60 22.03
C LYS A 125 -3.26 44.50 21.27
N PRO A 126 -3.72 45.45 20.45
CA PRO A 126 -2.81 46.34 19.76
C PRO A 126 -2.37 47.43 20.73
N MET A 127 -1.08 47.63 21.02
CA MET A 127 -0.59 48.98 21.36
C MET A 127 0.93 49.19 21.18
N ARG A 128 1.22 50.13 20.28
CA ARG A 128 2.21 51.22 20.35
C ARG A 128 3.70 50.87 20.16
N GLY A 129 4.09 50.93 18.88
CA GLY A 129 5.12 51.82 18.33
C GLY A 129 6.48 51.94 19.03
N ARG A 130 7.55 51.59 18.30
CA ARG A 130 8.81 52.34 18.30
C ARG A 130 9.51 52.24 16.94
N ARG A 131 9.78 53.42 16.41
CA ARG A 131 10.53 53.77 15.19
C ARG A 131 11.99 53.32 15.36
N GLY A 132 12.49 52.49 14.46
CA GLY A 132 13.87 52.00 14.47
C GLY A 132 14.39 51.76 13.05
N ASN A 133 14.93 52.83 12.47
CA ASN A 133 15.85 52.78 11.32
C ASN A 133 17.07 51.94 11.72
N ASN A 134 17.60 51.11 10.82
CA ASN A 134 19.05 51.01 10.58
C ASN A 134 19.36 50.09 9.39
N ASN A 135 20.09 50.70 8.46
CA ASN A 135 20.72 50.11 7.29
C ASN A 135 21.78 49.08 7.68
N ASN A 136 21.81 47.93 6.98
CA ASN A 136 23.00 47.12 6.64
C ASN A 136 22.52 46.07 5.61
N LYS A 137 22.70 46.24 4.30
CA LYS A 137 23.89 46.00 3.46
C LYS A 137 24.54 44.61 3.65
N GLY A 138 24.41 43.77 2.60
CA GLY A 138 25.12 42.51 2.39
C GLY A 138 24.48 41.34 3.14
N VAL A 139 24.19 40.17 2.56
CA VAL A 139 24.90 39.43 1.52
C VAL A 139 23.88 38.52 0.80
N LYS A 140 23.88 38.56 -0.53
CA LYS A 140 23.19 37.56 -1.36
C LYS A 140 24.02 36.29 -1.33
N VAL A 141 23.50 35.21 -0.75
CA VAL A 141 24.02 33.86 -1.02
C VAL A 141 23.08 33.22 -2.04
N ARG A 142 23.63 33.03 -3.23
CA ARG A 142 23.02 32.38 -4.38
C ARG A 142 23.89 31.17 -4.71
N VAL A 143 23.22 30.17 -5.30
CA VAL A 143 23.69 29.12 -6.23
C VAL A 143 23.89 27.70 -5.63
N PRO A 144 23.74 26.61 -6.42
CA PRO A 144 23.32 26.52 -7.84
C PRO A 144 22.13 25.55 -8.10
N VAL A 145 21.30 25.92 -9.09
CA VAL A 145 20.66 24.98 -10.02
C VAL A 145 21.60 24.89 -11.21
N HIS A 146 22.07 23.67 -11.52
CA HIS A 146 22.77 23.24 -12.75
C HIS A 146 22.68 21.70 -12.71
N SER A 147 22.46 20.96 -13.79
CA SER A 147 22.17 21.28 -15.18
C SER A 147 21.59 19.98 -15.74
N ILE A 148 20.59 20.08 -16.61
CA ILE A 148 20.32 19.03 -17.58
C ILE A 148 21.56 18.91 -18.46
N ASP A 149 22.09 17.71 -18.59
CA ASP A 149 23.12 17.37 -19.58
C ASP A 149 22.51 16.35 -20.53
N GLU A 150 22.18 16.84 -21.72
CA GLU A 150 21.88 16.02 -22.87
C GLU A 150 23.21 15.73 -23.60
N ASN A 151 23.35 14.47 -24.00
CA ASN A 151 24.26 13.92 -25.01
C ASN A 151 25.57 13.22 -24.61
N ALA A 152 25.50 11.91 -24.89
CA ALA A 152 26.44 11.11 -25.67
C ALA A 152 27.64 10.51 -24.92
N ILE A 153 27.67 9.17 -24.84
CA ILE A 153 28.69 8.36 -25.52
C ILE A 153 28.02 7.06 -26.02
N LEU A 154 27.97 6.92 -27.35
CA LEU A 154 27.97 5.63 -28.04
C LEU A 154 29.30 4.92 -27.71
N SER A 155 29.23 3.65 -27.35
CA SER A 155 30.32 2.72 -27.64
C SER A 155 29.70 1.46 -28.21
N ASP A 156 29.79 1.38 -29.54
CA ASP A 156 29.71 0.16 -30.34
C ASP A 156 30.49 -0.97 -29.65
N VAL A 157 29.77 -2.06 -29.35
CA VAL A 157 30.39 -3.37 -29.18
C VAL A 157 29.54 -4.32 -30.00
N ASP A 158 30.06 -4.68 -31.16
CA ASP A 158 29.62 -5.83 -31.94
C ASP A 158 29.72 -7.08 -31.06
N ASP A 159 28.58 -7.69 -30.73
CA ASP A 159 28.53 -9.09 -30.32
C ASP A 159 27.37 -9.77 -31.05
N ASP A 160 27.79 -10.59 -32.01
CA ASP A 160 27.03 -11.40 -32.93
C ASP A 160 26.45 -12.62 -32.19
N SER A 161 25.15 -12.63 -31.90
CA SER A 161 24.42 -13.91 -31.73
C SER A 161 22.91 -13.77 -31.95
N GLU A 162 22.50 -14.13 -33.16
CA GLU A 162 21.22 -14.66 -33.64
C GLU A 162 19.98 -14.58 -32.72
N TYR A 163 19.08 -13.64 -33.06
CA TYR A 163 17.69 -13.61 -32.65
C TYR A 163 16.92 -14.73 -33.37
N VAL A 164 16.72 -15.87 -32.70
CA VAL A 164 15.80 -16.92 -33.16
C VAL A 164 14.37 -16.61 -32.69
N ASP A 165 13.58 -16.17 -33.65
CA ASP A 165 12.13 -16.04 -33.68
C ASP A 165 11.43 -17.26 -33.04
N ARG A 166 10.52 -17.04 -32.06
CA ARG A 166 9.49 -18.04 -31.68
C ARG A 166 8.37 -17.44 -30.80
N PRO A 167 7.15 -18.03 -30.80
CA PRO A 167 6.00 -17.39 -31.42
C PRO A 167 4.78 -17.28 -30.48
N GLU A 168 3.77 -16.55 -30.95
CA GLU A 168 2.46 -16.46 -30.33
C GLU A 168 1.66 -17.80 -30.33
N ILE A 169 0.59 -17.76 -29.51
CA ILE A 169 -0.66 -18.54 -29.51
C ILE A 169 -0.61 -19.96 -28.92
N THR A 170 -1.41 -20.22 -27.87
CA THR A 170 -2.66 -21.02 -27.96
C THR A 170 -3.36 -21.23 -26.61
N ARG A 171 -4.68 -21.01 -26.64
CA ARG A 171 -5.66 -21.53 -25.67
C ARG A 171 -5.55 -23.05 -25.61
N VAL A 172 -5.51 -23.64 -24.42
CA VAL A 172 -5.67 -25.09 -24.24
C VAL A 172 -6.90 -25.36 -23.37
N THR A 173 -7.75 -26.21 -23.93
CA THR A 173 -8.99 -26.74 -23.37
C THR A 173 -8.72 -27.97 -22.50
N ARG A 174 -9.54 -28.11 -21.44
CA ARG A 174 -10.07 -29.34 -20.83
C ARG A 174 -9.09 -30.50 -20.56
N ASN A 175 -8.63 -30.61 -19.31
CA ASN A 175 -7.94 -31.81 -18.82
C ASN A 175 -8.89 -33.00 -18.59
N LYS A 176 -8.48 -34.15 -19.15
CA LYS A 176 -9.06 -35.48 -18.96
C LYS A 176 -8.54 -36.14 -17.68
N ARG A 177 -9.46 -36.93 -17.12
CA ARG A 177 -9.41 -37.96 -16.07
C ARG A 177 -8.06 -38.57 -15.70
N SER A 178 -7.89 -38.71 -14.39
CA SER A 178 -6.86 -39.45 -13.67
C SER A 178 -7.14 -40.98 -13.63
N LYS A 179 -6.03 -41.72 -13.63
CA LYS A 179 -5.81 -43.17 -13.42
C LYS A 179 -6.77 -43.92 -12.48
N TRP A 180 -7.11 -45.15 -12.86
CA TRP A 180 -7.20 -46.29 -11.94
C TRP A 180 -6.52 -47.51 -12.58
N SER A 181 -5.74 -48.21 -11.77
CA SER A 181 -4.88 -49.35 -12.06
C SER A 181 -5.62 -50.69 -11.90
N GLY A 182 -5.31 -51.70 -12.74
CA GLY A 182 -5.86 -53.05 -12.57
C GLY A 182 -5.35 -54.10 -13.56
N VAL A 183 -4.21 -54.71 -13.22
CA VAL A 183 -3.84 -56.15 -13.29
C VAL A 183 -4.01 -56.96 -14.61
N VAL A 184 -2.88 -57.59 -14.96
CA VAL A 184 -2.53 -58.68 -15.91
C VAL A 184 -3.46 -59.93 -15.84
N VAL A 185 -3.61 -60.84 -16.81
CA VAL A 185 -2.66 -61.71 -17.54
C VAL A 185 -3.40 -62.49 -18.67
N SER A 186 -2.66 -62.84 -19.75
CA SER A 186 -2.54 -64.13 -20.49
C SER A 186 -3.77 -65.03 -20.75
N ASP A 187 -3.93 -65.83 -21.82
CA ASP A 187 -3.21 -66.18 -23.06
C ASP A 187 -4.13 -67.16 -23.86
N SER A 188 -4.02 -67.14 -25.19
CA SER A 188 -4.27 -68.19 -26.22
C SER A 188 -5.44 -69.20 -26.22
N ALA A 189 -6.02 -69.28 -27.44
CA ALA A 189 -6.36 -70.47 -28.26
C ALA A 189 -7.47 -71.47 -27.84
N ASP A 190 -8.48 -71.61 -28.71
CA ASP A 190 -8.67 -72.77 -29.63
C ASP A 190 -9.55 -72.33 -30.82
#